data_AF-A0A7C3X195-F1
#
_entry.id   AF-A0A7C3X195-F1
#
_cell.length_a   1.000
_cell.length_b   1.000
_cell.length_c   1.000
_cell.angle_alpha   90.00
_cell.angle_beta   90.00
_cell.angle_gamma   90.00
#
_symmetry.space_group_name_H-M   'P 1'
#
loop_
_entity.id
_entity.type
_entity.pdbx_description
1 polymer ?
#
loop_
_entity_poly.entity_id
_entity_poly.type
_entity_poly.pdbx_seq_one_letter_code
_entity_poly.pdbx_strand_id
1 'polypeptide(L)' 'MAHKLDKKEIVSFEEVFISNVIEQEALVNLLVKKGLISKEELLEEIKKVGAKQGRTENGDKN' A
#
# COMPACT_ATOMS: atom_id res chain seq x y z
N MET A 1 -15.21 1.62 -20.77
CA MET A 1 -15.77 2.98 -20.59
C MET A 1 -15.78 3.26 -19.10
N ALA A 2 -15.08 4.29 -18.63
CA ALA A 2 -15.15 4.66 -17.21
C ALA A 2 -16.49 5.36 -16.95
N HIS A 3 -17.41 4.68 -16.25
CA HIS A 3 -18.63 5.31 -15.76
C HIS A 3 -18.27 6.26 -14.62
N LYS A 4 -18.82 7.48 -14.65
CA LYS A 4 -18.66 8.46 -13.58
C LYS A 4 -19.44 7.95 -12.38
N LEU A 5 -18.75 7.67 -11.27
CA LEU A 5 -19.39 7.23 -10.01
C LEU A 5 -20.44 8.25 -9.57
N ASP A 6 -21.59 7.76 -9.13
CA ASP A 6 -22.62 8.59 -8.53
C ASP A 6 -22.09 9.14 -7.19
N LYS A 7 -22.52 10.33 -6.75
CA LYS A 7 -21.97 10.97 -5.52
C LYS A 7 -22.13 10.12 -4.26
N LYS A 8 -23.05 9.16 -4.28
CA LYS A 8 -23.34 8.20 -3.22
C LYS A 8 -22.34 7.04 -3.17
N GLU A 9 -21.64 6.79 -4.26
CA GLU A 9 -20.61 5.76 -4.40
C GLU A 9 -19.20 6.33 -4.11
N ILE A 10 -19.09 7.65 -3.99
CA ILE A 10 -17.85 8.35 -3.64
C ILE A 10 -17.70 8.29 -2.11
N VAL A 11 -17.04 7.24 -1.64
CA VAL A 11 -16.55 7.14 -0.27
C VAL A 11 -15.47 8.18 0.01
N SER A 12 -15.30 8.55 1.28
CA SER A 12 -14.28 9.54 1.63
C SER A 12 -12.88 8.98 1.38
N PHE A 13 -11.92 9.86 1.10
CA PHE A 13 -10.51 9.46 0.96
C PHE A 13 -10.01 8.72 2.21
N GLU A 14 -10.41 9.19 3.39
CA GLU A 14 -10.08 8.57 4.67
C GLU A 14 -10.62 7.14 4.77
N GLU A 15 -11.86 6.91 4.35
CA GLU A 15 -12.49 5.59 4.38
C GLU A 15 -11.82 4.60 3.41
N VAL A 16 -11.48 5.04 2.20
CA VAL A 16 -10.70 4.23 1.24
C VAL A 16 -9.33 3.91 1.81
N PHE A 17 -8.68 4.90 2.42
CA PHE A 17 -7.36 4.73 3.00
C PHE A 17 -7.36 3.73 4.15
N ILE A 18 -8.30 3.87 5.09
CA ILE A 18 -8.46 2.93 6.21
C ILE A 18 -8.76 1.52 5.70
N SER A 19 -9.64 1.39 4.71
CA SER A 19 -9.98 0.09 4.11
C SER A 19 -8.75 -0.60 3.52
N ASN A 20 -7.91 0.15 2.80
CA ASN A 20 -6.68 -0.37 2.22
C ASN A 20 -5.67 -0.79 3.30
N VAL A 21 -5.50 -0.01 4.37
CA VAL A 21 -4.61 -0.36 5.49
C VAL A 21 -5.05 -1.68 6.15
N ILE A 22 -6.36 -1.84 6.39
CA ILE A 22 -6.93 -3.07 6.98
C ILE A 22 -6.70 -4.26 6.05
N GLU A 23 -6.95 -4.12 4.75
CA GLU A 23 -6.74 -5.18 3.76
C GLU A 23 -5.27 -5.62 3.71
N GLN A 24 -4.34 -4.65 3.70
CA GLN A 24 -2.90 -4.93 3.71
C GLN A 24 -2.47 -5.67 4.99
N GLU A 25 -2.97 -5.26 6.15
CA GLU A 25 -2.66 -5.94 7.42
C GLU A 25 -3.19 -7.38 7.43
N ALA A 26 -4.43 -7.59 6.95
CA ALA A 26 -5.02 -8.92 6.84
C ALA A 26 -4.19 -9.83 5.91
N LEU A 27 -3.75 -9.30 4.76
CA LEU A 27 -2.91 -10.03 3.82
C LEU A 27 -1.57 -10.43 4.45
N VAL A 28 -0.87 -9.49 5.09
CA VAL A 28 0.39 -9.75 5.78
C VAL A 28 0.22 -10.84 6.84
N ASN A 29 -0.83 -10.74 7.66
CA ASN A 29 -1.10 -11.72 8.71
C ASN A 29 -1.38 -13.12 8.13
N LEU A 30 -2.06 -13.23 6.98
CA LEU A 30 -2.26 -14.50 6.29
C LEU A 30 -0.94 -15.09 5.78
N LEU A 31 -0.07 -14.26 5.19
CA LEU A 31 1.23 -14.71 4.66
C LEU A 31 2.16 -15.17 5.78
N VAL A 32 2.21 -14.43 6.90
CA VAL A 32 2.97 -14.83 8.10
C VAL A 32 2.42 -16.12 8.68
N LYS A 33 1.09 -16.25 8.81
CA LYS A 33 0.44 -17.48 9.30
C LYS A 33 0.74 -18.70 8.43
N LYS A 34 0.90 -18.51 7.12
CA LYS A 34 1.29 -19.55 6.16
C LYS A 34 2.79 -19.83 6.15
N GLY A 35 3.60 -19.05 6.88
CA GLY A 35 5.06 -19.17 6.91
C GLY A 35 5.75 -18.73 5.61
N LEU A 36 5.09 -17.91 4.80
CA LEU A 36 5.60 -17.45 3.50
C LEU A 36 6.55 -16.26 3.62
N ILE A 37 6.34 -15.41 4.63
CA ILE A 37 7.18 -14.25 4.94
C ILE A 37 7.32 -14.12 6.47
N SER A 38 8.36 -13.41 6.91
CA SER A 38 8.50 -12.97 8.30
C SER A 38 8.19 -11.47 8.46
N LYS A 39 7.97 -11.01 9.70
CA LYS A 39 7.75 -9.58 9.98
C LYS A 39 9.00 -8.74 9.70
N GLU A 40 10.17 -9.33 9.94
CA GLU A 40 11.47 -8.71 9.71
C GLU A 40 11.73 -8.53 8.21
N GLU A 41 11.47 -9.57 7.41
CA GLU A 41 11.54 -9.51 5.95
C GLU A 41 10.63 -8.43 5.37
N LEU A 42 9.39 -8.35 5.87
CA LEU A 42 8.46 -7.29 5.46
C LEU A 42 8.99 -5.90 5.80
N LEU A 43 9.57 -5.70 6.99
CA LEU A 43 10.12 -4.41 7.40
C LEU A 43 11.31 -3.99 6.52
N GLU A 44 12.16 -4.94 6.14
CA GLU A 44 13.27 -4.69 5.23
C GLU A 44 12.78 -4.30 3.83
N GLU A 45 11.77 -5.00 3.30
CA GLU A 45 11.22 -4.69 1.98
C GLU A 45 10.51 -3.32 1.98
N ILE A 46 9.77 -2.98 3.05
CA ILE A 46 9.17 -1.64 3.21
C ILE A 46 10.25 -0.55 3.15
N LYS A 47 11.36 -0.71 3.88
CA LYS A 47 12.48 0.26 3.85
C LYS A 47 13.08 0.38 2.46
N LYS A 48 13.25 -0.75 1.77
CA LYS A 48 13.83 -0.81 0.42
C LYS A 48 12.92 -0.15 -0.62
N VAL A 49 11.61 -0.40 -0.58
CA VAL A 49 10.62 0.22 -1.49
C VAL A 49 10.50 1.71 -1.20
N GLY A 50 10.38 2.11 0.07
CA GLY A 50 10.33 3.52 0.46
C GLY A 50 11.59 4.29 0.05
N ALA A 51 12.78 3.70 0.21
CA ALA A 51 14.03 4.29 -0.26
C ALA A 51 14.12 4.41 -1.79
N LYS A 52 13.50 3.50 -2.54
CA LYS A 52 13.42 3.60 -4.01
C LYS A 52 12.48 4.72 -4.44
N GLN A 53 11.32 4.85 -3.80
CA GLN A 53 10.34 5.90 -4.11
C GLN A 53 10.90 7.29 -3.78
N GLY A 54 11.53 7.49 -2.62
CA GLY A 54 12.14 8.77 -2.26
C GLY A 54 13.35 9.18 -3.13
N ARG A 55 13.93 8.26 -3.92
CA ARG A 55 15.00 8.58 -4.90
C ARG A 55 14.46 8.97 -6.26
N THR A 56 13.27 8.51 -6.65
CA THR A 56 12.66 8.85 -7.95
C THR A 56 12.07 10.26 -7.99
N GLU A 57 11.93 10.93 -6.85
CA GLU A 57 11.34 12.28 -6.76
C GLU A 57 12.36 13.41 -6.96
N ASN A 58 13.67 13.13 -6.87
CA ASN A 58 14.74 14.14 -6.88
C ASN A 58 15.83 13.92 -7.95
N GLY A 59 15.56 13.13 -8.99
CA GLY A 59 16.59 12.55 -9.86
C GLY A 59 16.70 13.00 -11.32
N ASP A 60 15.87 13.93 -11.82
CA ASP A 60 15.94 14.37 -13.23
C ASP A 60 15.73 15.89 -13.38
N LYS A 61 16.67 16.65 -12.82
CA LYS A 61 16.90 18.04 -13.21
C LYS A 61 18.40 18.25 -13.41
N ASN A 62 18.91 17.84 -14.56
CA ASN A 62 20.16 18.38 -15.09
C ASN A 62 20.12 18.43 -16.61
#